data_AF-A0A2V2FR59-F1
#
_entry.id   AF-A0A2V2FR59-F1
#
_cell.length_a   1.000
_cell.length_b   1.000
_cell.length_c   1.000
_cell.angle_alpha   90.00
_cell.angle_beta   90.00
_cell.angle_gamma   90.00
#
_symmetry.space_group_name_H-M   'P 1'
#
loop_
_entity.id
_entity.type
_entity.pdbx_description
1 polymer ?
#
loop_
_entity_poly.entity_id
_entity_poly.type
_entity_poly.pdbx_seq_one_letter_code
_entity_poly.pdbx_strand_id
1 'polypeptide(L)'
;MEEKKPKKIIRKAADQAETTAPVKGGSTIGLRIGSAVLWAIAIACEVLCILLLNGTLYVPISLMAALIIGIVIDLICVVVAAMLWKKANRIKPMKKEGNKVGFYLWSQLGLIMAIACFLPLIVILLKNKDLDKKTKRIVAVVAIVAMVLAGALSIDYDPISAEEKASAESLIEGDVYWTAFGKKYHIDEDCQALANSDTLYAGSVTDAIEANRTTLCAFCARNHEIEGELKIEDAE
;
A
#
# COMPACT_ATOMS: atom_id res chain seq x y z
N MET A 1 7.97 -35.48 24.45
CA MET A 1 8.66 -34.34 23.83
C MET A 1 8.33 -34.41 22.36
N GLU A 2 7.38 -33.61 21.88
CA GLU A 2 7.18 -33.46 20.43
C GLU A 2 8.41 -32.73 19.88
N GLU A 3 9.17 -33.37 19.01
CA GLU A 3 10.19 -32.67 18.22
C GLU A 3 9.49 -31.55 17.44
N LYS A 4 9.79 -30.29 17.78
CA LYS A 4 9.35 -29.15 16.98
C LYS A 4 9.89 -29.35 15.57
N LYS A 5 8.99 -29.52 14.61
CA LYS A 5 9.32 -29.69 13.19
C LYS A 5 10.21 -28.51 12.74
N PRO A 6 11.34 -28.75 12.07
CA PRO A 6 12.25 -27.68 11.67
C PRO A 6 11.55 -26.72 10.69
N LYS A 7 11.58 -25.42 10.98
CA LYS A 7 10.98 -24.38 10.13
C LYS A 7 11.83 -24.18 8.88
N LYS A 8 11.18 -23.93 7.73
CA LYS A 8 11.88 -23.57 6.49
C LYS A 8 12.21 -22.08 6.50
N ILE A 9 13.50 -21.74 6.59
CA ILE A 9 13.96 -20.34 6.54
C ILE A 9 14.38 -19.98 5.12
N ILE A 10 13.73 -18.98 4.55
CA ILE A 10 14.10 -18.37 3.27
C ILE A 10 14.86 -17.08 3.59
N ARG A 11 16.18 -17.12 3.49
CA ARG A 11 17.03 -15.95 3.68
C ARG A 11 17.00 -15.08 2.43
N LYS A 12 16.73 -13.79 2.60
CA LYS A 12 17.07 -12.80 1.56
C LYS A 12 18.60 -12.76 1.49
N ALA A 13 19.16 -12.76 0.28
CA ALA A 13 20.61 -12.70 0.12
C ALA A 13 21.13 -11.44 0.82
N ALA A 14 22.01 -11.61 1.80
CA ALA A 14 22.73 -10.50 2.39
C ALA A 14 23.58 -9.88 1.27
N ASP A 15 23.41 -8.59 1.00
CA ASP A 15 24.47 -7.80 0.41
C ASP A 15 25.59 -7.73 1.47
N GLN A 16 26.37 -8.80 1.59
CA GLN A 16 27.61 -8.81 2.35
C GLN A 16 28.67 -8.12 1.48
N ALA A 17 28.91 -6.85 1.76
CA ALA A 17 30.24 -6.28 1.64
C ALA A 17 30.37 -5.14 2.65
N GLU A 18 31.14 -5.43 3.69
CA GLU A 18 31.87 -4.50 4.54
C GLU A 18 32.35 -3.27 3.75
N THR A 19 31.66 -2.14 3.89
CA THR A 19 32.19 -0.80 3.61
C THR A 19 31.29 0.25 4.24
N THR A 20 31.89 1.19 4.96
CA THR A 20 31.26 2.33 5.63
C THR A 20 30.67 3.32 4.62
N ALA A 21 29.59 2.95 3.95
CA ALA A 21 28.79 3.82 3.11
C ALA A 21 27.31 3.54 3.38
N PRO A 22 26.45 4.57 3.49
CA PRO A 22 25.04 4.37 3.76
C PRO A 22 24.44 3.46 2.70
N VAL A 23 23.75 2.41 3.16
CA VAL A 23 22.98 1.46 2.34
C VAL A 23 22.29 2.23 1.22
N LYS A 24 22.61 1.86 -0.02
CA LYS A 24 22.15 2.54 -1.23
C LYS A 24 20.65 2.30 -1.40
N GLY A 25 19.83 3.02 -0.62
CA GLY A 25 18.40 2.82 -0.54
C GLY A 25 17.75 2.87 -1.92
N GLY A 26 17.01 1.81 -2.27
CA GLY A 26 16.44 1.59 -3.60
C GLY A 26 15.81 2.86 -4.19
N SER A 27 15.96 3.04 -5.51
CA SER A 27 15.43 4.21 -6.20
C SER A 27 13.89 4.24 -6.11
N THR A 28 13.37 5.11 -5.25
CA THR A 28 11.92 5.31 -5.07
C THR A 28 11.31 6.22 -6.12
N ILE A 29 12.14 6.97 -6.85
CA ILE A 29 11.70 7.96 -7.83
C ILE A 29 10.89 7.27 -8.94
N GLY A 30 11.36 6.12 -9.44
CA GLY A 30 10.64 5.36 -10.47
C GLY A 30 9.26 4.89 -10.01
N LEU A 31 9.13 4.42 -8.77
CA LEU A 31 7.85 3.98 -8.20
C LEU A 31 6.87 5.16 -8.04
N ARG A 32 7.36 6.31 -7.58
CA ARG A 32 6.55 7.52 -7.42
C ARG A 32 6.10 8.09 -8.77
N ILE A 33 6.99 8.14 -9.75
CA ILE A 33 6.65 8.57 -11.12
C ILE A 33 5.64 7.59 -11.73
N GLY A 34 5.86 6.28 -11.61
CA GLY A 34 4.93 5.27 -12.10
C GLY A 34 3.53 5.42 -11.49
N SER A 35 3.44 5.65 -10.17
CA SER A 35 2.18 5.96 -9.50
C SER A 35 1.53 7.24 -10.05
N ALA A 36 2.28 8.33 -10.19
CA ALA A 36 1.76 9.60 -10.69
C ALA A 36 1.26 9.49 -12.14
N VAL A 37 1.98 8.77 -13.00
CA VAL A 37 1.57 8.50 -14.38
C VAL A 37 0.28 7.67 -14.42
N LEU A 38 0.16 6.63 -13.60
CA LEU A 38 -1.06 5.83 -13.53
C LEU A 38 -2.26 6.63 -13.03
N TRP A 39 -2.08 7.54 -12.08
CA TRP A 39 -3.16 8.46 -11.69
C TRP A 39 -3.51 9.45 -12.80
N ALA A 40 -2.52 9.93 -13.57
CA ALA A 40 -2.82 10.78 -14.73
C ALA A 40 -3.61 10.01 -15.81
N ILE A 41 -3.29 8.73 -16.03
CA ILE A 41 -4.05 7.84 -16.93
C ILE A 41 -5.46 7.62 -16.40
N ALA A 42 -5.63 7.38 -15.09
CA ALA A 42 -6.93 7.27 -14.43
C ALA A 42 -7.80 8.52 -14.67
N ILE A 43 -7.28 9.71 -14.39
CA ILE A 43 -7.96 10.99 -14.65
C ILE A 43 -8.29 11.15 -16.15
N ALA A 44 -7.38 10.76 -17.06
CA ALA A 44 -7.66 10.80 -18.49
C ALA A 44 -8.81 9.84 -18.88
N CYS A 45 -8.85 8.63 -18.32
CA CYS A 45 -9.97 7.69 -18.48
C CYS A 45 -11.28 8.26 -17.93
N GLU A 46 -11.24 8.96 -16.80
CA GLU A 46 -12.39 9.68 -16.24
C GLU A 46 -12.92 10.73 -17.23
N VAL A 47 -12.04 11.57 -17.78
CA VAL A 47 -12.37 12.57 -18.79
C VAL A 47 -12.98 11.92 -20.03
N LEU A 48 -12.42 10.81 -20.52
CA LEU A 48 -13.00 10.07 -21.64
C LEU A 48 -14.41 9.56 -21.33
N CYS A 49 -14.66 9.07 -20.11
CA CYS A 49 -16.00 8.66 -19.68
C CYS A 49 -16.98 9.84 -19.66
N ILE A 50 -16.53 11.03 -19.25
CA ILE A 50 -17.34 12.25 -19.27
C ILE A 50 -17.64 12.68 -20.72
N LEU A 51 -16.67 12.59 -21.63
CA LEU A 51 -16.87 12.89 -23.05
C LEU A 51 -17.86 11.92 -23.72
N LEU A 52 -17.84 10.65 -23.30
CA LEU A 52 -18.85 9.65 -23.72
C LEU A 52 -20.24 10.00 -23.17
N LEU A 53 -20.35 10.41 -21.89
CA LEU A 53 -21.61 10.83 -21.27
C LEU A 53 -22.24 12.06 -21.92
N ASN A 54 -21.40 12.99 -22.38
CA ASN A 54 -21.84 14.23 -23.03
C ASN A 54 -22.10 14.07 -24.54
N GLY A 55 -21.83 12.87 -25.11
CA GLY A 55 -21.99 12.61 -26.55
C GLY A 55 -20.93 13.29 -27.43
N THR A 56 -19.87 13.84 -26.85
CA THR A 56 -18.73 14.42 -27.60
C THR A 56 -17.86 13.32 -28.21
N LEU A 57 -17.75 12.19 -27.53
CA LEU A 57 -17.03 11.01 -28.00
C LEU A 57 -18.04 9.87 -28.25
N TYR A 58 -17.86 9.16 -29.37
CA TYR A 58 -18.68 7.99 -29.71
C TYR A 58 -17.78 6.78 -29.95
N VAL A 59 -18.20 5.64 -29.42
CA VAL A 59 -17.50 4.36 -29.56
C VAL A 59 -18.48 3.31 -30.12
N PRO A 60 -18.00 2.33 -30.91
CA PRO A 60 -18.86 1.34 -31.57
C PRO A 60 -19.34 0.23 -30.61
N ILE A 61 -19.67 0.60 -29.37
CA ILE A 61 -20.21 -0.28 -28.32
C ILE A 61 -21.30 0.48 -27.56
N SER A 62 -22.13 -0.23 -26.78
CA SER A 62 -23.16 0.43 -25.99
C SER A 62 -22.54 1.38 -24.96
N LEU A 63 -23.14 2.56 -24.76
CA LEU A 63 -22.66 3.57 -23.80
C LEU A 63 -22.49 2.97 -22.39
N MET A 64 -23.43 2.14 -21.95
CA MET A 64 -23.35 1.45 -20.66
C MET A 64 -22.08 0.60 -20.57
N ALA A 65 -21.78 -0.21 -21.59
CA ALA A 65 -20.60 -1.05 -21.60
C ALA A 65 -19.31 -0.21 -21.62
N ALA A 66 -19.29 0.87 -22.42
CA ALA A 66 -18.14 1.78 -22.48
C ALA A 66 -17.81 2.40 -21.12
N LEU A 67 -18.83 2.86 -20.38
CA LEU A 67 -18.64 3.44 -19.05
C LEU A 67 -18.18 2.41 -18.02
N ILE A 68 -18.73 1.21 -18.05
CA ILE A 68 -18.30 0.13 -17.15
C ILE A 68 -16.84 -0.25 -17.42
N ILE A 69 -16.46 -0.37 -18.69
CA ILE A 69 -15.07 -0.65 -19.08
C ILE A 69 -14.14 0.46 -18.59
N GLY A 70 -14.52 1.73 -18.78
CA GLY A 70 -13.78 2.87 -18.27
C GLY A 70 -13.58 2.84 -16.76
N ILE A 71 -14.64 2.57 -16.00
CA ILE A 71 -14.60 2.42 -14.53
C ILE A 71 -13.68 1.27 -14.09
N VAL A 72 -13.70 0.14 -14.80
CA VAL A 72 -12.84 -1.00 -14.48
C VAL A 72 -11.36 -0.69 -14.75
N ILE A 73 -11.06 -0.03 -15.87
CA ILE A 73 -9.69 0.42 -16.18
C ILE A 73 -9.21 1.41 -15.13
N ASP A 74 -10.06 2.38 -14.77
CA ASP A 74 -9.76 3.38 -13.75
C ASP A 74 -9.45 2.74 -12.39
N LEU A 75 -10.28 1.78 -11.97
CA LEU A 75 -10.07 1.00 -10.74
C LEU A 75 -8.70 0.32 -10.72
N ILE A 76 -8.32 -0.34 -11.81
CA ILE A 76 -7.02 -1.02 -11.91
C ILE A 76 -5.88 -0.01 -11.82
N CYS A 77 -5.95 1.08 -12.59
CA CYS A 77 -4.91 2.12 -12.61
C CYS A 77 -4.70 2.74 -11.22
N VAL A 78 -5.80 3.13 -10.55
CA VAL A 78 -5.77 3.74 -9.21
C VAL A 78 -5.19 2.79 -8.17
N VAL A 79 -5.61 1.53 -8.17
CA VAL A 79 -5.16 0.53 -7.18
C VAL A 79 -3.67 0.19 -7.40
N VAL A 80 -3.25 -0.02 -8.64
CA VAL A 80 -1.83 -0.29 -8.95
C VAL A 80 -0.97 0.92 -8.59
N ALA A 81 -1.42 2.14 -8.90
CA ALA A 81 -0.73 3.36 -8.48
C ALA A 81 -0.57 3.42 -6.96
N ALA A 82 -1.65 3.18 -6.20
CA ALA A 82 -1.60 3.17 -4.74
C ALA A 82 -0.65 2.10 -4.18
N MET A 83 -0.58 0.92 -4.80
CA MET A 83 0.38 -0.12 -4.42
C MET A 83 1.84 0.32 -4.66
N LEU A 84 2.13 0.96 -5.79
CA LEU A 84 3.46 1.51 -6.08
C LEU A 84 3.83 2.63 -5.10
N TRP A 85 2.87 3.51 -4.78
CA TRP A 85 3.05 4.58 -3.80
C TRP A 85 3.35 4.04 -2.40
N LYS A 86 2.57 3.06 -1.93
CA LYS A 86 2.80 2.38 -0.64
C LYS A 86 4.19 1.75 -0.59
N LYS A 87 4.58 1.03 -1.65
CA LYS A 87 5.93 0.45 -1.74
C LYS A 87 7.03 1.51 -1.69
N ALA A 88 6.87 2.63 -2.40
CA ALA A 88 7.81 3.74 -2.34
C ALA A 88 7.93 4.33 -0.92
N ASN A 89 6.82 4.40 -0.18
CA ASN A 89 6.79 4.88 1.19
C ASN A 89 7.41 3.89 2.20
N ARG A 90 7.44 2.59 1.93
CA ARG A 90 8.20 1.63 2.77
C ARG A 90 9.71 1.76 2.59
N ILE A 91 10.16 2.07 1.38
CA ILE A 91 11.59 2.27 1.09
C ILE A 91 12.05 3.63 1.63
N LYS A 92 11.34 4.73 1.29
CA LYS A 92 11.65 6.09 1.77
C LYS A 92 10.38 6.75 2.33
N PRO A 93 10.05 6.49 3.61
CA PRO A 93 8.93 7.14 4.29
C PRO A 93 9.17 8.64 4.47
N MET A 94 8.09 9.37 4.72
CA MET A 94 8.15 10.80 5.04
C MET A 94 8.44 11.00 6.53
N LYS A 95 9.10 12.12 6.87
CA LYS A 95 9.28 12.56 8.25
C LYS A 95 7.94 12.95 8.87
N LYS A 96 7.65 12.46 10.07
CA LYS A 96 6.44 12.79 10.82
C LYS A 96 6.67 13.98 11.74
N GLU A 97 7.90 14.18 12.19
CA GLU A 97 8.29 15.33 13.00
C GLU A 97 8.07 16.64 12.25
N GLY A 98 7.51 17.64 12.93
CA GLY A 98 7.23 18.96 12.37
C GLY A 98 5.99 19.05 11.47
N ASN A 99 5.49 17.96 10.87
CA ASN A 99 4.30 18.01 10.01
C ASN A 99 3.48 16.70 10.00
N LYS A 100 2.68 16.48 11.04
CA LYS A 100 1.78 15.31 11.16
C LYS A 100 0.73 15.26 10.05
N VAL A 101 0.17 16.40 9.66
CA VAL A 101 -0.86 16.48 8.60
C VAL A 101 -0.26 16.13 7.25
N GLY A 102 0.93 16.66 6.94
CA GLY A 102 1.67 16.34 5.73
C GLY A 102 2.01 14.85 5.65
N PHE A 103 2.48 14.26 6.75
CA PHE A 103 2.73 12.82 6.83
C PHE A 103 1.47 11.99 6.55
N TYR A 104 0.32 12.39 7.12
CA TYR A 104 -0.95 11.69 6.88
C TYR A 104 -1.40 11.80 5.42
N LEU A 105 -1.39 13.01 4.84
CA LEU A 105 -1.77 13.23 3.44
C LEU A 105 -0.83 12.49 2.47
N TRP A 106 0.47 12.46 2.77
CA TRP A 106 1.45 11.76 1.96
C TRP A 106 1.28 10.24 2.00
N SER A 107 1.03 9.70 3.20
CA SER A 107 0.84 8.27 3.41
C SER A 107 -0.49 7.79 2.81
N GLN A 108 -1.54 8.61 2.91
CA GLN A 108 -2.88 8.31 2.40
C GLN A 108 -3.14 8.86 0.99
N LEU A 109 -2.10 9.28 0.26
CA LEU A 109 -2.27 9.85 -1.08
C LEU A 109 -3.02 8.91 -2.04
N GLY A 110 -2.81 7.60 -1.91
CA GLY A 110 -3.58 6.60 -2.67
C GLY A 110 -5.09 6.70 -2.46
N LEU A 111 -5.55 6.82 -1.21
CA LEU A 111 -6.98 7.00 -0.91
C LEU A 111 -7.51 8.33 -1.47
N ILE A 112 -6.75 9.41 -1.29
CA ILE A 112 -7.14 10.73 -1.77
C ILE A 112 -7.32 10.71 -3.28
N MET A 113 -6.36 10.11 -3.99
CA MET A 113 -6.41 9.99 -5.45
C MET A 113 -7.52 9.04 -5.92
N ALA A 114 -7.82 7.97 -5.18
CA ALA A 114 -8.98 7.12 -5.48
C ALA A 114 -10.29 7.91 -5.43
N ILE A 115 -10.50 8.74 -4.41
CA ILE A 115 -11.67 9.61 -4.33
C ILE A 115 -11.67 10.62 -5.49
N ALA A 116 -10.51 11.23 -5.77
CA ALA A 116 -10.39 12.24 -6.82
C ALA A 116 -10.69 11.70 -8.24
N CYS A 117 -10.35 10.44 -8.55
CA CYS A 117 -10.58 9.85 -9.88
C CYS A 117 -12.01 9.32 -10.09
N PHE A 118 -12.74 8.99 -9.01
CA PHE A 118 -14.09 8.44 -9.11
C PHE A 118 -15.20 9.45 -8.82
N LEU A 119 -14.96 10.38 -7.89
CA LEU A 119 -16.02 11.27 -7.39
C LEU A 119 -16.60 12.20 -8.47
N PRO A 120 -15.80 12.88 -9.31
CA PRO A 120 -16.35 13.78 -10.33
C PRO A 120 -17.23 13.02 -11.34
N LEU A 121 -16.80 11.86 -11.84
CA LEU A 121 -17.60 10.98 -12.70
C LEU A 121 -18.93 10.60 -12.07
N ILE A 122 -18.93 10.17 -10.80
CA ILE A 122 -20.16 9.80 -10.07
C ILE A 122 -21.11 11.00 -9.99
N VAL A 123 -20.61 12.17 -9.61
CA VAL A 123 -21.43 13.40 -9.49
C VAL A 123 -22.03 13.78 -10.84
N ILE A 124 -21.25 13.77 -11.92
CA ILE A 124 -21.72 14.10 -13.27
C ILE A 124 -22.77 13.08 -13.72
N LEU A 125 -22.52 11.79 -13.51
CA LEU A 125 -23.41 10.72 -13.90
C LEU A 125 -24.76 10.78 -13.18
N LEU A 126 -24.77 11.12 -11.90
CA LEU A 126 -26.01 11.29 -11.12
C LEU A 126 -26.79 12.55 -11.52
N LYS A 127 -26.11 13.63 -11.91
CA LYS A 127 -26.73 14.89 -12.34
C LYS A 127 -27.21 14.89 -13.78
N ASN A 128 -26.67 14.01 -14.63
CA ASN A 128 -27.07 13.89 -16.03
C ASN A 128 -28.56 13.53 -16.10
N LYS A 129 -29.37 14.30 -16.83
CA LYS A 129 -30.81 14.06 -16.97
C LYS A 129 -31.17 13.24 -18.22
N ASP A 130 -30.33 13.30 -19.24
CA ASP A 130 -30.56 12.77 -20.58
C ASP A 130 -30.22 11.27 -20.68
N LEU A 131 -29.45 10.75 -19.73
CA LEU A 131 -29.10 9.33 -19.67
C LEU A 131 -30.30 8.46 -19.26
N ASP A 132 -30.52 7.37 -20.00
CA ASP A 132 -31.50 6.32 -19.71
C ASP A 132 -31.46 5.88 -18.22
N LYS A 133 -32.63 5.74 -17.60
CA LYS A 133 -32.78 5.47 -16.16
C LYS A 133 -32.11 4.16 -15.75
N LYS A 134 -32.21 3.11 -16.58
CA LYS A 134 -31.62 1.80 -16.30
C LYS A 134 -30.10 1.89 -16.36
N THR A 135 -29.57 2.46 -17.45
CA THR A 135 -28.13 2.68 -17.65
C THR A 135 -27.51 3.49 -16.51
N LYS A 136 -28.12 4.64 -16.19
CA LYS A 136 -27.68 5.51 -15.09
C LYS A 136 -27.61 4.78 -13.76
N ARG A 137 -28.66 4.02 -13.42
CA ARG A 137 -28.71 3.27 -12.17
C ARG A 137 -27.61 2.22 -12.08
N ILE A 138 -27.42 1.43 -13.14
CA ILE A 138 -26.41 0.36 -13.15
C ILE A 138 -25.01 0.95 -13.05
N VAL A 139 -24.68 1.92 -13.91
CA VAL A 139 -23.34 2.52 -13.95
C VAL A 139 -23.04 3.28 -12.65
N ALA A 140 -24.01 3.98 -12.07
CA ALA A 140 -23.84 4.64 -10.77
C ALA A 140 -23.47 3.65 -9.66
N VAL A 141 -24.19 2.53 -9.57
CA VAL A 141 -23.91 1.48 -8.57
C VAL A 141 -22.52 0.90 -8.78
N VAL A 142 -22.16 0.59 -10.03
CA VAL A 142 -20.82 0.07 -10.37
C VAL A 142 -19.72 1.07 -10.00
N ALA A 143 -19.90 2.35 -10.31
CA ALA A 143 -18.93 3.40 -9.99
C ALA A 143 -18.77 3.58 -8.47
N ILE A 144 -19.87 3.58 -7.70
CA ILE A 144 -19.81 3.70 -6.23
C ILE A 144 -19.11 2.49 -5.62
N VAL A 145 -19.44 1.28 -6.06
CA VAL A 145 -18.78 0.05 -5.59
C VAL A 145 -17.29 0.08 -5.93
N ALA A 146 -16.93 0.49 -7.16
CA ALA A 146 -15.55 0.65 -7.58
C ALA A 146 -14.80 1.66 -6.72
N MET A 147 -15.39 2.82 -6.43
CA MET A 147 -14.78 3.84 -5.56
C MET A 147 -14.54 3.33 -4.13
N VAL A 148 -15.50 2.61 -3.55
CA VAL A 148 -15.34 2.02 -2.21
C VAL A 148 -14.22 0.99 -2.19
N LEU A 149 -14.19 0.10 -3.19
CA LEU A 149 -13.12 -0.90 -3.34
C LEU A 149 -11.76 -0.24 -3.56
N ALA A 150 -11.67 0.74 -4.45
CA ALA A 150 -10.45 1.50 -4.72
C ALA A 150 -9.94 2.18 -3.44
N GLY A 151 -10.83 2.83 -2.69
CA GLY A 151 -10.49 3.46 -1.42
C GLY A 151 -9.96 2.44 -0.41
N ALA A 152 -10.69 1.34 -0.18
CA ALA A 152 -10.29 0.30 0.76
C ALA A 152 -8.91 -0.32 0.43
N LEU A 153 -8.65 -0.59 -0.85
CA LEU A 153 -7.36 -1.16 -1.29
C LEU A 153 -6.21 -0.14 -1.27
N SER A 154 -6.54 1.16 -1.37
CA SER A 154 -5.55 2.24 -1.44
C SER A 154 -5.12 2.79 -0.08
N ILE A 155 -5.90 2.55 0.98
CA ILE A 155 -5.53 2.92 2.34
C ILE A 155 -4.18 2.30 2.70
N ASP A 156 -3.33 3.12 3.33
CA ASP A 156 -2.17 2.64 4.07
C ASP A 156 -2.57 2.46 5.53
N TYR A 157 -2.89 1.23 5.92
CA TYR A 157 -3.35 0.92 7.28
C TYR A 157 -2.25 1.02 8.32
N ASP A 158 -1.01 0.77 7.90
CA ASP A 158 0.14 0.66 8.78
C ASP A 158 1.26 1.57 8.30
N PRO A 159 1.05 2.91 8.21
CA PRO A 159 2.08 3.82 7.77
C PRO A 159 3.21 3.83 8.81
N ILE A 160 4.44 3.97 8.31
CA ILE A 160 5.68 4.07 9.09
C ILE A 160 6.37 5.38 8.74
N SER A 161 6.86 6.11 9.72
CA SER A 161 7.61 7.34 9.51
C SER A 161 9.11 7.10 9.29
N ALA A 162 9.82 8.14 8.84
CA ALA A 162 11.27 8.07 8.68
C ALA A 162 12.00 7.88 10.01
N GLU A 163 11.49 8.48 11.08
CA GLU A 163 12.01 8.37 12.43
C GLU A 163 11.78 6.96 12.98
N GLU A 164 10.57 6.42 12.83
CA GLU A 164 10.21 5.06 13.25
C GLU A 164 11.07 4.01 12.53
N LYS A 165 11.31 4.18 11.22
CA LYS A 165 12.19 3.30 10.43
C LYS A 165 13.65 3.40 10.89
N ALA A 166 14.17 4.61 11.09
CA ALA A 166 15.55 4.82 11.52
C ALA A 166 15.79 4.27 12.94
N SER A 167 14.81 4.43 13.84
CA SER A 167 14.85 3.86 15.18
C SER A 167 14.93 2.34 15.12
N ALA A 168 14.11 1.70 14.27
CA ALA A 168 14.13 0.25 14.05
C ALA A 168 15.49 -0.27 13.57
N GLU A 169 16.09 0.43 12.60
CA GLU A 169 17.41 0.08 12.05
C GLU A 169 18.54 0.28 13.08
N SER A 170 18.37 1.18 14.05
CA SER A 170 19.38 1.44 15.09
C SER A 170 19.27 0.53 16.32
N LEU A 171 18.04 0.12 16.69
CA LEU A 171 17.78 -0.62 17.92
C LEU A 171 17.83 -2.15 17.75
N ILE A 172 17.68 -2.64 16.52
CA ILE A 172 17.64 -4.07 16.24
C ILE A 172 18.85 -4.43 15.40
N GLU A 173 19.80 -5.10 16.04
CA GLU A 173 20.99 -5.64 15.38
C GLU A 173 20.71 -7.04 14.84
N GLY A 174 21.13 -7.29 13.59
CA GLY A 174 21.04 -8.60 12.95
C GLY A 174 19.78 -8.87 12.14
N ASP A 175 19.57 -10.14 11.82
CA ASP A 175 18.44 -10.59 11.02
C ASP A 175 17.16 -10.63 11.87
N VAL A 176 16.06 -10.14 11.30
CA VAL A 176 14.70 -10.32 11.79
C VAL A 176 13.95 -11.35 10.95
N TYR A 177 12.89 -11.89 11.52
CA TYR A 177 12.07 -12.95 10.95
C TYR A 177 10.64 -12.48 10.70
N TRP A 178 10.04 -12.91 9.60
CA TRP A 178 8.63 -12.63 9.31
C TRP A 178 8.00 -13.72 8.45
N THR A 179 6.67 -13.71 8.38
CA THR A 179 5.89 -14.65 7.56
C THR A 179 5.40 -14.01 6.27
N ALA A 180 4.98 -14.82 5.29
CA ALA A 180 4.50 -14.35 3.98
C ALA A 180 3.28 -13.41 4.05
N PHE A 181 2.43 -13.58 5.07
CA PHE A 181 1.16 -12.83 5.21
C PHE A 181 1.02 -12.09 6.54
N GLY A 182 2.00 -12.20 7.44
CA GLY A 182 2.00 -11.44 8.70
C GLY A 182 2.07 -9.94 8.47
N LYS A 183 1.85 -9.14 9.51
CA LYS A 183 2.11 -7.70 9.48
C LYS A 183 3.34 -7.30 10.28
N LYS A 184 3.91 -8.26 11.00
CA LYS A 184 4.90 -8.06 12.04
C LYS A 184 6.22 -8.71 11.66
N TYR A 185 7.29 -8.14 12.17
CA TYR A 185 8.60 -8.78 12.19
C TYR A 185 8.99 -9.11 13.63
N HIS A 186 9.89 -10.08 13.75
CA HIS A 186 10.26 -10.74 14.98
C HIS A 186 11.78 -10.76 15.10
N ILE A 187 12.30 -10.52 16.29
CA ILE A 187 13.75 -10.61 16.55
C ILE A 187 14.14 -12.08 16.68
N ASP A 188 13.32 -12.87 17.39
CA ASP A 188 13.58 -14.29 17.63
C ASP A 188 12.88 -15.19 16.60
N GLU A 189 13.62 -16.15 16.05
CA GLU A 189 13.09 -17.16 15.12
C GLU A 189 12.01 -18.05 15.78
N ASP A 190 12.21 -18.35 17.06
CA ASP A 190 11.37 -19.22 17.88
C ASP A 190 10.32 -18.44 18.70
N CYS A 191 10.12 -17.16 18.38
CA CYS A 191 9.06 -16.34 18.96
C CYS A 191 7.72 -17.10 18.92
N GLN A 192 6.99 -17.09 20.03
CA GLN A 192 5.72 -17.83 20.15
C GLN A 192 4.67 -17.42 19.12
N ALA A 193 4.69 -16.17 18.66
CA ALA A 193 3.80 -15.69 17.60
C ALA A 193 4.08 -16.34 16.23
N LEU A 194 5.25 -16.98 16.08
CA LEU A 194 5.66 -17.75 14.91
C LEU A 194 5.51 -19.26 15.09
N ALA A 195 4.90 -19.73 16.20
CA ALA A 195 4.83 -21.15 16.53
C ALA A 195 4.13 -21.98 15.44
N ASN A 196 3.09 -21.41 14.81
CA ASN A 196 2.29 -22.08 13.79
C ASN A 196 2.79 -21.83 12.35
N SER A 197 4.00 -21.27 12.18
CA SER A 197 4.53 -20.92 10.86
C SER A 197 5.53 -21.95 10.37
N ASP A 198 5.21 -22.61 9.24
CA ASP A 198 6.11 -23.58 8.59
C ASP A 198 7.24 -22.92 7.79
N THR A 199 7.01 -21.70 7.29
CA THR A 199 7.97 -20.95 6.47
C THR A 199 8.19 -19.57 7.05
N LEU A 200 9.46 -19.24 7.28
CA LEU A 200 9.91 -17.93 7.73
C LEU A 200 10.81 -17.31 6.68
N TYR A 201 10.73 -15.99 6.56
CA TYR A 201 11.69 -15.18 5.82
C TYR A 201 12.61 -14.52 6.83
N ALA A 202 13.88 -14.39 6.48
CA ALA A 202 14.89 -13.73 7.30
C ALA A 202 15.69 -12.71 6.48
N GLY A 203 16.08 -11.62 7.13
CA GLY A 203 16.88 -10.54 6.58
C GLY A 203 16.85 -9.32 7.51
N SER A 204 17.31 -8.16 7.02
CA SER A 204 17.36 -6.95 7.84
C SER A 204 15.97 -6.40 8.22
N VAL A 205 15.92 -5.53 9.22
CA VAL A 205 14.69 -4.78 9.57
C VAL A 205 14.16 -3.99 8.36
N THR A 206 15.07 -3.40 7.58
CA THR A 206 14.73 -2.69 6.34
C THR A 206 14.03 -3.62 5.35
N ASP A 207 14.52 -4.86 5.19
CA ASP A 207 13.90 -5.85 4.32
C ASP A 207 12.50 -6.23 4.77
N ALA A 208 12.29 -6.36 6.07
CA ALA A 208 10.99 -6.65 6.66
C ALA A 208 10.00 -5.50 6.40
N ILE A 209 10.42 -4.25 6.63
CA ILE A 209 9.61 -3.05 6.38
C ILE A 209 9.24 -2.94 4.89
N GLU A 210 10.19 -3.17 3.99
CA GLU A 210 9.94 -3.21 2.53
C GLU A 210 9.00 -4.35 2.12
N ALA A 211 9.00 -5.46 2.87
CA ALA A 211 8.04 -6.55 2.70
C ALA A 211 6.65 -6.28 3.31
N ASN A 212 6.38 -5.03 3.74
CA ASN A 212 5.17 -4.62 4.47
C ASN A 212 5.06 -5.26 5.86
N ARG A 213 6.18 -5.38 6.59
CA ARG A 213 6.20 -5.69 8.02
C ARG A 213 6.72 -4.48 8.77
N THR A 214 5.82 -3.61 9.18
CA THR A 214 6.17 -2.29 9.74
C THR A 214 6.17 -2.26 11.26
N THR A 215 5.68 -3.31 11.91
CA THR A 215 5.43 -3.34 13.35
C THR A 215 6.27 -4.44 14.01
N LEU A 216 6.93 -4.11 15.11
CA LEU A 216 7.65 -5.08 15.94
C LEU A 216 6.66 -5.89 16.78
N CYS A 217 6.86 -7.21 16.83
CA CYS A 217 6.10 -8.11 17.70
C CYS A 217 6.20 -7.70 19.18
N ALA A 218 5.06 -7.59 19.88
CA ALA A 218 5.04 -7.19 21.29
C ALA A 218 5.82 -8.14 22.22
N PHE A 219 5.86 -9.45 21.90
CA PHE A 219 6.65 -10.41 22.67
C PHE A 219 8.16 -10.19 22.50
N CYS A 220 8.61 -9.95 21.27
CA CYS A 220 10.01 -9.65 21.01
C CYS A 220 10.42 -8.31 21.62
N ALA A 221 9.56 -7.28 21.52
CA ALA A 221 9.81 -5.99 22.16
C ALA A 221 10.02 -6.14 23.68
N ARG A 222 9.16 -6.92 24.36
CA ARG A 222 9.30 -7.17 25.80
C ARG A 222 10.54 -8.00 26.15
N ASN A 223 10.81 -9.07 25.41
CA ASN A 223 11.93 -9.98 25.72
C ASN A 223 13.30 -9.32 25.51
N HIS A 224 13.39 -8.38 24.57
CA HIS A 224 14.62 -7.64 24.25
C HIS A 224 14.64 -6.25 24.87
N GLU A 225 13.69 -5.93 25.77
CA GLU A 225 13.58 -4.63 26.45
C GLU A 225 13.65 -3.43 25.49
N ILE A 226 13.07 -3.59 24.28
CA ILE A 226 13.08 -2.54 23.27
C ILE A 226 12.01 -1.52 23.61
N GLU A 227 12.47 -0.39 24.15
CA GLU A 227 11.69 0.82 24.35
C GLU A 227 12.28 1.93 23.46
N GLY A 228 11.46 2.53 22.60
CA GLY A 228 11.92 3.54 21.65
C GLY A 228 10.79 4.09 20.78
N GLU A 229 11.12 5.04 19.90
CA GLU A 229 10.18 5.61 18.92
C GLU A 229 9.99 4.64 17.74
N LEU A 230 9.51 3.45 18.10
CA LEU A 230 9.33 2.29 17.25
C LEU A 230 7.86 1.89 17.28
N LYS A 231 7.36 1.41 16.15
CA LYS A 231 5.99 0.90 16.09
C LYS A 231 5.94 -0.50 16.69
N ILE A 232 5.62 -0.56 17.98
CA ILE A 232 5.37 -1.81 18.71
C ILE A 232 3.89 -2.13 18.62
N GLU A 233 3.54 -3.41 18.50
CA GLU A 233 2.15 -3.84 18.61
C GLU A 233 1.55 -3.39 19.94
N ASP A 234 0.38 -2.73 19.88
CA ASP A 234 -0.41 -2.45 21.07
C ASP A 234 -0.74 -3.78 21.75
N ALA A 235 -0.30 -3.94 23.00
CA ALA A 235 -0.62 -5.13 23.79
C ALA A 235 -2.09 -5.05 24.22
N GLU A 236 -2.99 -5.49 23.35
CA GLU A 236 -4.37 -5.84 23.74
C GLU A 236 -4.42 -7.21 24.45
#